data_AF-A0AAP6B403-F1
#
_entry.id   AF-A0AAP6B403-F1
#
_cell.length_a   1.000
_cell.length_b   1.000
_cell.length_c   1.000
_cell.angle_alpha   90.00
_cell.angle_beta   90.00
_cell.angle_gamma   90.00
#
_symmetry.space_group_name_H-M   'P 1'
#
loop_
_entity.id
_entity.type
_entity.pdbx_description
1 polymer ?
#
loop_
_entity_poly.entity_id
_entity_poly.type
_entity_poly.pdbx_seq_one_letter_code
_entity_poly.pdbx_strand_id
1 'polypeptide(L)'
;MSEGTRVNDFAYVKQALLAVFHRMNTRPLTRLCEKDDIQRGIADIQWMLHHHYYPSPGQVGFIIFLLRDEKFRVVREDGRQSFLAVEIQSLIDVLKDIRKYLQFVTRYDCDGCIIRLHASAERKYLWIFLECVIVFILCAVLFFLIIC
;
A
#
# COMPACT_ATOMS: atom_id res chain seq x y z
N MET A 1 -2.01 18.18 3.51
CA MET A 1 -2.68 17.01 2.90
C MET A 1 -3.89 16.70 3.76
N SER A 2 -5.09 16.88 3.23
CA SER A 2 -6.35 16.71 3.97
C SER A 2 -6.62 15.23 4.21
N GLU A 3 -7.26 14.91 5.34
CA GLU A 3 -7.65 13.54 5.72
C GLU A 3 -8.59 12.91 4.67
N GLY A 4 -9.44 13.71 4.03
CA GLY A 4 -10.31 13.28 2.92
C GLY A 4 -9.53 12.84 1.67
N THR A 5 -8.35 13.41 1.40
CA THR A 5 -7.50 12.97 0.29
C THR A 5 -6.94 11.57 0.56
N ARG A 6 -6.48 11.29 1.79
CA ARG A 6 -5.91 9.99 2.17
C ARG A 6 -6.93 8.85 2.14
N VAL A 7 -8.18 9.11 2.53
CA VAL A 7 -9.26 8.12 2.45
C VAL A 7 -9.57 7.75 1.00
N ASN A 8 -9.60 8.74 0.10
CA ASN A 8 -9.78 8.51 -1.33
C ASN A 8 -8.60 7.75 -1.96
N ASP A 9 -7.36 8.08 -1.56
CA ASP A 9 -6.15 7.40 -2.01
C ASP A 9 -6.14 5.91 -1.62
N PHE A 10 -6.58 5.58 -0.40
CA PHE A 10 -6.67 4.19 0.05
C PHE A 10 -7.76 3.41 -0.68
N ALA A 11 -8.94 4.02 -0.86
CA ALA A 11 -10.04 3.41 -1.60
C ALA A 11 -9.63 3.06 -3.04
N TYR A 12 -8.91 3.97 -3.71
CA TYR A 12 -8.35 3.75 -5.04
C TYR A 12 -7.41 2.54 -5.07
N VAL A 13 -6.43 2.47 -4.17
CA VAL A 13 -5.47 1.36 -4.09
C VAL A 13 -6.18 0.03 -3.83
N LYS A 14 -7.13 0.01 -2.89
CA LYS A 14 -7.90 -1.18 -2.54
C LYS A 14 -8.68 -1.69 -3.74
N GLN A 15 -9.42 -0.82 -4.42
CA GLN A 15 -10.21 -1.21 -5.59
C GLN A 15 -9.32 -1.70 -6.74
N ALA A 16 -8.20 -1.01 -7.01
CA ALA A 16 -7.29 -1.39 -8.09
C ALA A 16 -6.64 -2.76 -7.84
N LEU A 17 -6.14 -3.03 -6.64
CA LEU A 17 -5.55 -4.33 -6.29
C LEU A 17 -6.57 -5.47 -6.32
N LEU A 18 -7.78 -5.25 -5.77
CA LEU A 18 -8.84 -6.25 -5.81
C LEU A 18 -9.28 -6.56 -7.25
N ALA A 19 -9.32 -5.57 -8.14
CA ALA A 19 -9.59 -5.79 -9.56
C ALA A 19 -8.51 -6.63 -10.26
N VAL A 20 -7.23 -6.40 -9.94
CA VAL A 20 -6.12 -7.23 -10.44
C VAL A 20 -6.27 -8.67 -9.94
N PHE A 21 -6.48 -8.88 -8.63
CA PHE A 21 -6.62 -10.22 -8.06
C PHE A 21 -7.84 -10.96 -8.59
N HIS A 22 -8.94 -10.24 -8.82
CA HIS A 22 -10.11 -10.83 -9.46
C HIS A 22 -9.77 -11.32 -10.86
N ARG A 23 -9.10 -10.52 -11.69
CA ARG A 23 -8.65 -10.94 -13.03
C ARG A 23 -7.69 -12.11 -12.99
N MET A 24 -6.74 -12.12 -12.06
CA MET A 24 -5.84 -13.27 -11.87
C MET A 24 -6.59 -14.56 -11.51
N ASN A 25 -7.72 -14.45 -10.81
CA ASN A 25 -8.57 -15.57 -10.44
C ASN A 25 -9.64 -15.92 -11.50
N THR A 26 -9.61 -15.30 -12.67
CA THR A 26 -10.45 -15.66 -13.82
C THR A 26 -9.65 -16.44 -14.86
N ARG A 27 -10.33 -17.31 -15.62
CA ARG A 27 -9.68 -18.05 -16.71
C ARG A 27 -9.18 -17.04 -17.76
N PRO A 28 -7.99 -17.25 -18.34
CA PRO A 28 -7.12 -18.43 -18.25
C PRO A 28 -6.08 -18.42 -17.10
N LEU A 29 -6.07 -17.38 -16.26
CA LEU A 29 -5.03 -17.14 -15.24
C LEU A 29 -5.24 -17.86 -13.91
N THR A 30 -6.38 -18.53 -13.71
CA THR A 30 -6.70 -19.28 -12.47
C THR A 30 -5.57 -20.21 -12.05
N ARG A 31 -4.92 -20.88 -13.01
CA ARG A 31 -3.80 -21.81 -12.77
C ARG A 31 -2.58 -21.14 -12.11
N LEU A 32 -2.41 -19.84 -12.34
CA LEU A 32 -1.38 -19.06 -11.69
C LEU A 32 -1.69 -18.83 -10.21
N CYS A 33 -2.98 -18.63 -9.87
CA CYS A 33 -3.42 -18.48 -8.50
C CYS A 33 -3.36 -19.78 -7.67
N GLU A 34 -3.19 -20.94 -8.32
CA GLU A 34 -2.99 -22.24 -7.66
C GLU A 34 -1.57 -22.40 -7.10
N LYS A 35 -0.61 -21.53 -7.47
CA LYS A 35 0.74 -21.57 -6.89
C LYS A 35 0.71 -21.01 -5.48
N ASP A 36 1.18 -21.80 -4.50
CA ASP A 36 1.18 -21.44 -3.07
C ASP A 36 1.77 -20.06 -2.78
N ASP A 37 2.87 -19.69 -3.44
CA ASP A 37 3.54 -18.40 -3.23
C ASP A 37 2.68 -17.21 -3.68
N ILE A 38 1.95 -17.39 -4.79
CA ILE A 38 1.04 -16.36 -5.33
C ILE A 38 -0.19 -16.27 -4.43
N GLN A 39 -0.76 -17.41 -4.05
CA GLN A 39 -1.92 -17.46 -3.17
C GLN A 39 -1.62 -16.81 -1.82
N ARG A 40 -0.47 -17.13 -1.21
CA ARG A 40 -0.03 -16.53 0.05
C ARG A 40 0.19 -15.03 -0.08
N GLY A 41 0.88 -14.58 -1.14
CA GLY A 41 1.11 -13.15 -1.38
C GLY A 41 -0.18 -12.37 -1.61
N ILE A 42 -1.15 -12.93 -2.33
CA ILE A 42 -2.48 -12.33 -2.52
C ILE A 42 -3.25 -12.27 -1.20
N ALA A 43 -3.27 -13.37 -0.43
CA ALA A 43 -3.97 -13.44 0.85
C ALA A 43 -3.42 -12.42 1.85
N ASP A 44 -2.10 -12.25 1.92
CA ASP A 44 -1.46 -11.26 2.79
C ASP A 44 -1.88 -9.84 2.41
N ILE A 45 -1.86 -9.49 1.12
CA ILE A 45 -2.30 -8.17 0.66
C ILE A 45 -3.80 -7.97 0.92
N GLN A 46 -4.64 -8.97 0.66
CA GLN A 46 -6.08 -8.91 0.95
C GLN A 46 -6.36 -8.69 2.44
N TRP A 47 -5.64 -9.39 3.32
CA TRP A 47 -5.74 -9.20 4.76
C TRP A 47 -5.37 -7.77 5.16
N MET A 48 -4.29 -7.21 4.59
CA MET A 48 -3.90 -5.82 4.83
C MET A 48 -4.98 -4.83 4.38
N LEU A 49 -5.51 -5.00 3.16
CA LEU A 49 -6.56 -4.14 2.61
C LEU A 49 -7.88 -4.24 3.39
N HIS A 50 -8.18 -5.41 3.96
CA HIS A 50 -9.32 -5.62 4.84
C HIS A 50 -9.17 -4.83 6.14
N HIS A 51 -7.97 -4.78 6.70
CA HIS A 51 -7.65 -4.09 7.95
C HIS A 51 -7.20 -2.62 7.76
N HIS A 52 -7.48 -2.03 6.59
CA HIS A 52 -7.16 -0.63 6.29
C HIS A 52 -5.67 -0.30 6.35
N TYR A 53 -4.82 -1.25 5.93
CA TYR A 53 -3.38 -1.09 5.78
C TYR A 53 -2.99 -1.05 4.31
N TYR A 54 -2.13 -0.09 3.94
CA TYR A 54 -1.50 -0.11 2.63
C TYR A 54 -0.52 -1.29 2.54
N PRO A 55 -0.59 -2.13 1.50
CA PRO A 55 0.46 -3.09 1.24
C PRO A 55 1.77 -2.36 0.93
N SER A 56 2.89 -3.02 1.24
CA SER A 56 4.20 -2.48 0.90
C SER A 56 4.43 -2.52 -0.62
N PRO A 57 5.18 -1.57 -1.19
CA PRO A 57 5.66 -1.64 -2.57
C PRO A 57 6.42 -2.94 -2.87
N GLY A 58 7.12 -3.50 -1.86
CA GLY A 58 7.81 -4.79 -1.95
C GLY A 58 6.86 -5.96 -2.17
N GLN A 59 5.76 -6.04 -1.42
CA GLN A 59 4.73 -7.07 -1.61
C GLN A 59 4.11 -7.02 -3.01
N VAL A 60 3.77 -5.82 -3.50
CA VAL A 60 3.30 -5.65 -4.89
C VAL A 60 4.39 -6.02 -5.90
N GLY A 61 5.65 -5.68 -5.60
CA GLY A 61 6.83 -6.07 -6.38
C GLY A 61 7.01 -7.58 -6.49
N PHE A 62 6.73 -8.33 -5.42
CA PHE A 62 6.79 -9.80 -5.42
C PHE A 62 5.74 -10.41 -6.35
N ILE A 63 4.50 -9.91 -6.34
CA ILE A 63 3.47 -10.36 -7.29
C ILE A 63 3.89 -10.06 -8.75
N ILE A 64 4.48 -8.89 -9.01
CA ILE A 64 5.03 -8.55 -10.34
C ILE A 64 6.12 -9.53 -10.76
N PHE A 65 7.01 -9.93 -9.84
CA PHE A 65 8.07 -10.89 -10.11
C PHE A 65 7.49 -12.24 -10.54
N LEU A 66 6.50 -12.76 -9.80
CA LEU A 66 5.85 -14.04 -10.09
C LEU A 66 5.08 -14.01 -11.43
N LEU A 67 4.36 -12.92 -11.71
CA LEU A 67 3.70 -12.72 -13.00
C LEU A 67 4.72 -12.65 -14.16
N ARG A 68 5.88 -12.03 -13.94
CA ARG A 68 6.92 -11.93 -14.97
C ARG A 68 7.50 -13.31 -15.28
N ASP A 69 7.75 -14.13 -14.28
CA ASP A 69 8.20 -15.52 -14.45
C ASP A 69 7.17 -16.32 -15.26
N GLU A 70 5.90 -16.22 -14.90
CA GLU A 70 4.82 -16.87 -15.64
C GLU A 70 4.74 -16.39 -17.09
N LYS A 71 4.89 -15.07 -17.32
CA LYS A 71 4.93 -14.53 -18.68
C LYS A 71 6.07 -15.16 -19.49
N PHE A 72 7.25 -15.33 -18.91
CA PHE A 72 8.37 -15.96 -19.62
C PHE A 72 8.06 -17.42 -19.97
N ARG A 73 7.39 -18.16 -19.09
CA ARG A 73 6.90 -19.51 -19.36
C ARG A 73 5.93 -19.53 -20.55
N VAL A 74 4.88 -18.70 -20.50
CA VAL A 74 3.86 -18.58 -21.55
C VAL A 74 4.47 -18.17 -22.89
N VAL A 75 5.39 -17.20 -22.90
CA VAL A 75 6.05 -16.76 -24.14
C VAL A 75 6.86 -17.89 -24.78
N ARG A 76 7.41 -18.80 -23.97
CA ARG A 76 8.19 -19.95 -24.42
C ARG A 76 7.30 -21.07 -24.96
N GLU A 77 6.13 -21.29 -24.35
CA GLU A 77 5.17 -22.33 -24.71
C GLU A 77 4.26 -21.92 -25.88
N ASP A 78 3.65 -20.74 -25.80
CA ASP A 78 2.58 -20.26 -26.69
C ASP A 78 3.00 -19.13 -27.63
N GLY A 79 4.22 -18.61 -27.46
CA GLY A 79 4.77 -17.50 -28.22
C GLY A 79 4.45 -16.12 -27.64
N ARG A 80 5.21 -15.11 -28.09
CA ARG A 80 5.18 -13.74 -27.53
C ARG A 80 3.85 -13.02 -27.71
N GLN A 81 3.12 -13.33 -28.78
CA GLN A 81 1.84 -12.69 -29.13
C GLN A 81 0.63 -13.50 -28.65
N SER A 82 0.84 -14.50 -27.80
CA SER A 82 -0.29 -15.23 -27.22
C SER A 82 -1.13 -14.29 -26.37
N PHE A 83 -2.45 -14.52 -26.39
CA PHE A 83 -3.41 -13.77 -25.60
C PHE A 83 -3.02 -13.73 -24.11
N LEU A 84 -2.58 -14.87 -23.57
CA LEU A 84 -2.10 -15.03 -22.20
C LEU A 84 -0.88 -14.15 -21.90
N ALA A 85 0.12 -14.09 -22.79
CA ALA A 85 1.30 -13.28 -22.56
C ALA A 85 0.96 -11.77 -22.51
N VAL A 86 0.02 -11.33 -23.36
CA VAL A 86 -0.48 -9.95 -23.38
C VAL A 86 -1.29 -9.63 -22.13
N GLU A 87 -2.13 -10.56 -21.68
CA GLU A 87 -2.95 -10.38 -20.48
C GLU A 87 -2.10 -10.28 -19.21
N ILE A 88 -1.11 -11.18 -19.06
CA ILE A 88 -0.14 -11.12 -17.96
C ILE A 88 0.65 -9.80 -18.00
N GLN A 89 1.05 -9.34 -19.19
CA GLN A 89 1.74 -8.06 -19.34
C GLN A 89 0.86 -6.87 -18.90
N SER A 90 -0.43 -6.89 -19.25
CA SER A 90 -1.38 -5.86 -18.81
C SER A 90 -1.50 -5.81 -17.28
N LEU A 91 -1.60 -6.96 -16.61
CA LEU A 91 -1.63 -7.02 -15.15
C LEU A 91 -0.33 -6.51 -14.51
N ILE A 92 0.82 -6.87 -15.08
CA ILE A 92 2.13 -6.38 -14.64
C ILE A 92 2.19 -4.85 -14.70
N ASP A 93 1.67 -4.24 -15.76
CA ASP A 93 1.76 -2.79 -15.94
C ASP A 93 0.84 -2.06 -14.95
N VAL A 94 -0.38 -2.54 -14.72
CA VAL A 94 -1.27 -2.02 -13.67
C VAL A 94 -0.60 -2.13 -12.29
N LEU A 95 0.02 -3.27 -11.98
CA LEU A 95 0.70 -3.46 -10.69
C LEU A 95 1.93 -2.56 -10.54
N LYS A 96 2.67 -2.26 -11.62
CA LYS A 96 3.77 -1.29 -11.58
C LYS A 96 3.28 0.11 -11.23
N ASP A 97 2.15 0.52 -11.80
CA ASP A 97 1.58 1.83 -11.53
C ASP A 97 1.08 1.92 -10.08
N ILE A 98 0.40 0.88 -9.58
CA ILE A 98 0.04 0.77 -8.16
C ILE A 98 1.28 0.82 -7.27
N ARG A 99 2.35 0.09 -7.61
CA ARG A 99 3.61 0.09 -6.84
C ARG A 99 4.23 1.49 -6.77
N LYS A 100 4.31 2.21 -7.89
CA LYS A 100 4.83 3.59 -7.93
C LYS A 100 3.97 4.53 -7.09
N TYR A 101 2.65 4.39 -7.20
CA TYR A 101 1.72 5.19 -6.42
C TYR A 101 1.86 4.91 -4.92
N LEU A 102 1.99 3.64 -4.52
CA LEU A 102 2.28 3.27 -3.14
C LEU A 102 3.58 3.91 -2.66
N GLN A 103 4.67 3.82 -3.42
CA GLN A 103 5.93 4.47 -3.07
C GLN A 103 5.76 5.98 -2.81
N PHE A 104 4.95 6.64 -3.63
CA PHE A 104 4.66 8.07 -3.48
C PHE A 104 3.84 8.40 -2.23
N VAL A 105 2.73 7.68 -1.99
CA VAL A 105 1.76 8.00 -0.92
C VAL A 105 2.24 7.55 0.45
N THR A 106 2.96 6.42 0.51
CA THR A 106 3.29 5.78 1.78
C THR A 106 4.68 6.15 2.30
N ARG A 107 5.64 6.49 1.43
CA ARG A 107 7.04 6.77 1.82
C ARG A 107 7.62 5.69 2.75
N TYR A 108 7.44 4.41 2.41
CA TYR A 108 8.10 3.30 3.12
C TYR A 108 9.61 3.56 3.22
N ASP A 109 10.12 3.72 4.45
CA ASP A 109 11.58 3.85 4.71
C ASP A 109 12.31 2.52 4.52
N CYS A 110 11.63 1.39 4.74
CA CYS A 110 12.17 0.04 4.59
C CYS A 110 11.08 -1.00 4.27
N ASP A 111 11.47 -2.08 3.60
CA ASP A 111 10.60 -3.22 3.33
C ASP A 111 10.18 -3.88 4.67
N GLY A 112 8.87 -4.04 4.89
CA GLY A 112 8.31 -4.67 6.09
C GLY A 112 7.72 -3.73 7.14
N CYS A 113 7.75 -2.40 6.96
CA CYS A 113 6.97 -1.51 7.83
C CYS A 113 5.46 -1.77 7.69
N ILE A 114 4.66 -1.37 8.68
CA ILE A 114 3.19 -1.37 8.56
C ILE A 114 2.74 0.08 8.70
N ILE A 115 2.31 0.70 7.61
CA ILE A 115 1.79 2.06 7.64
C ILE A 115 0.30 2.01 7.96
N ARG A 116 -0.02 2.26 9.24
CA ARG A 116 -1.39 2.51 9.68
C ARG A 116 -1.84 3.87 9.17
N LEU A 117 -3.07 3.94 8.64
CA LEU A 117 -3.70 5.20 8.21
C LEU A 117 -3.75 6.28 9.33
N HIS A 118 -3.65 5.87 10.60
CA HIS A 118 -3.89 6.74 11.77
C HIS A 118 -2.64 7.20 12.56
N ALA A 119 -1.45 6.62 12.38
CA ALA A 119 -0.38 6.81 13.38
C ALA A 119 0.44 8.13 13.26
N SER A 120 0.31 8.88 12.16
CA SER A 120 1.11 10.10 11.95
C SER A 120 0.42 11.39 12.40
N ALA A 121 -0.89 11.37 12.64
CA ALA A 121 -1.64 12.55 13.04
C ALA A 121 -1.46 12.79 14.55
N GLU A 122 -1.72 11.77 15.38
CA GLU A 122 -1.69 11.88 16.84
C GLU A 122 -0.35 12.35 17.39
N ARG A 123 0.77 11.86 16.83
CA ARG A 123 2.11 12.25 17.29
C ARG A 123 2.37 13.76 17.12
N LYS A 124 1.88 14.38 16.05
CA LYS A 124 2.06 15.83 15.83
C LYS A 124 1.23 16.67 16.80
N TYR A 125 0.00 16.25 17.10
CA TYR A 125 -0.83 16.94 18.07
C TYR A 125 -0.27 16.84 19.49
N LEU A 126 0.40 15.72 19.82
CA LEU A 126 1.01 15.51 21.14
C LEU A 126 2.16 16.50 21.40
N TRP A 127 3.01 16.77 20.40
CA TRP A 127 4.08 17.78 20.52
C TRP A 127 3.53 19.21 20.63
N ILE A 128 2.54 19.56 19.82
CA ILE A 128 1.88 20.88 19.88
C ILE A 128 1.20 21.07 21.24
N PHE A 129 0.50 20.05 21.73
CA PHE A 129 -0.14 20.07 23.04
C PHE A 129 0.88 20.26 24.16
N LEU A 130 2.02 19.55 24.11
CA LEU A 130 3.09 19.70 25.09
C LEU A 130 3.67 21.13 25.10
N GLU A 131 3.89 21.72 23.92
CA GLU A 131 4.35 23.12 23.84
C GLU A 131 3.33 24.11 24.41
N CYS A 132 2.04 23.93 24.10
CA CYS A 132 0.99 24.77 24.68
C CYS A 132 0.93 24.69 26.20
N VAL A 133 1.11 23.49 26.77
CA VAL A 133 1.13 23.28 28.24
C VAL A 133 2.34 23.98 28.87
N ILE A 134 3.52 23.89 28.24
CA ILE A 134 4.74 24.56 28.74
C ILE A 134 4.55 26.08 28.74
N VAL A 135 4.05 26.66 27.64
CA VAL A 135 3.78 28.10 27.54
C VAL A 135 2.76 28.54 28.60
N PHE A 136 1.70 27.77 28.81
CA PHE A 136 0.69 28.08 29.82
C PHE A 136 1.28 28.11 31.25
N ILE A 137 2.11 27.13 31.60
CA ILE A 137 2.79 27.09 32.91
C ILE A 137 3.71 28.30 33.07
N LEU A 138 4.50 28.65 32.05
CA LEU A 138 5.40 29.81 32.09
C LEU A 138 4.62 31.12 32.27
N CYS A 139 3.50 31.30 31.57
CA CYS A 139 2.62 32.46 31.74
C CYS A 139 2.03 32.53 33.15
N ALA A 140 1.58 31.40 33.70
CA ALA A 140 1.04 31.36 35.06
C ALA A 140 2.11 31.73 36.10
N VAL A 141 3.33 31.19 35.99
CA VAL A 141 4.45 31.53 36.88
C VAL A 141 4.79 33.01 36.81
N LEU A 142 4.87 33.59 35.60
CA LEU A 142 5.11 35.02 35.42
C LEU A 142 4.00 35.88 36.04
N PHE A 143 2.74 35.48 35.89
CA PHE A 143 1.62 36.19 36.48
C PHE A 143 1.68 36.20 38.02
N PHE A 144 2.01 35.06 38.63
CA PHE A 144 2.21 34.98 40.08
C PHE A 144 3.40 35.83 40.55
N LEU A 145 4.52 35.85 39.80
CA LEU A 145 5.69 36.67 40.14
C LEU A 145 5.48 38.18 39.97
N ILE A 146 4.50 38.61 39.17
CA ILE A 146 4.18 40.03 38.97
C ILE A 146 3.19 40.53 40.02
N ILE A 147 2.32 39.65 40.53
CA ILE A 147 1.25 39.99 41.48
C ILE A 147 1.68 39.80 42.94
N CYS A 148 2.57 38.85 43.23
CA CYS A 148 3.21 38.69 44.54
C CYS A 148 4.45 39.58 44.67
#